data_AF-A0A7W8GD34-F1
#
_entry.id   AF-A0A7W8GD34-F1
#
_cell.length_a   1.000
_cell.length_b   1.000
_cell.length_c   1.000
_cell.angle_alpha   90.00
_cell.angle_beta   90.00
_cell.angle_gamma   90.00
#
_symmetry.space_group_name_H-M   'P 1'
#
loop_
_entity.id
_entity.type
_entity.pdbx_description
1 polymer ?
#
loop_
_entity_poly.entity_id
_entity_poly.type
_entity_poly.pdbx_seq_one_letter_code
_entity_poly.pdbx_strand_id
1 'polypeptide(L)'
;MTKPPTSTRTDKGVRGFDLDLHVTFARPLPREQALAVLRAAEGFTVDLYAPHDQPQAPVPSARLTGPLRDPDTLRAVLTAWLQGEVRSVEVGLHGFLRSATGQTEWMPWRRNAVLPRDQVARVAFDEGVKYVLE
;
A
#
# COMPACT_ATOMS: atom_id res chain seq x y z
N MET A 1 -10.79 8.07 -33.90
CA MET A 1 -9.50 8.26 -33.21
C MET A 1 -9.40 7.21 -32.11
N THR A 2 -8.71 6.12 -32.37
CA THR A 2 -8.63 4.94 -31.48
C THR A 2 -7.49 5.15 -30.49
N LYS A 3 -7.81 5.27 -29.21
CA LYS A 3 -6.85 5.41 -28.11
C LYS A 3 -6.03 4.11 -28.03
N PRO A 4 -4.68 4.13 -28.06
CA PRO A 4 -3.91 2.90 -27.92
C PRO A 4 -4.12 2.32 -26.51
N PRO A 5 -4.11 0.99 -26.34
CA PRO A 5 -4.23 0.39 -25.03
C PRO A 5 -3.05 0.83 -24.15
N THR A 6 -3.34 1.23 -22.91
CA THR A 6 -2.33 1.48 -21.88
C THR A 6 -1.55 0.20 -21.67
N SER A 7 -0.38 0.11 -22.31
CA SER A 7 0.54 -1.00 -22.16
C SER A 7 1.02 -1.03 -20.71
N THR A 8 0.48 -1.95 -19.91
CA THR A 8 1.05 -2.39 -18.64
C THR A 8 2.30 -3.23 -18.95
N ARG A 9 3.31 -2.60 -19.56
CA ARG A 9 4.60 -3.25 -19.79
C ARG A 9 5.31 -3.30 -18.45
N THR A 10 5.23 -4.45 -17.78
CA THR A 10 6.09 -4.73 -16.63
C THR A 10 7.52 -4.84 -17.15
N ASP A 11 8.28 -3.74 -17.07
CA ASP A 11 9.66 -3.73 -17.54
C ASP A 11 10.49 -4.73 -16.70
N LYS A 12 11.07 -5.70 -17.41
CA LYS A 12 11.86 -6.82 -16.89
C LYS A 12 13.29 -6.35 -16.61
N GLY A 13 13.87 -6.77 -15.49
CA GLY A 13 15.25 -6.39 -15.12
C GLY A 13 15.39 -4.95 -14.62
N VAL A 14 14.29 -4.32 -14.20
CA VAL A 14 14.27 -2.91 -13.78
C VAL A 14 14.28 -2.79 -12.27
N ARG A 15 15.09 -1.83 -11.79
CA ARG A 15 15.05 -1.31 -10.43
C ARG A 15 14.11 -0.11 -10.39
N GLY A 16 13.32 0.00 -9.34
CA GLY A 16 12.42 1.13 -9.17
C GLY A 16 11.90 1.23 -7.75
N PHE A 17 10.93 2.12 -7.59
CA PHE A 17 10.21 2.29 -6.34
C PHE A 17 8.72 2.23 -6.64
N ASP A 18 8.02 1.40 -5.87
CA ASP A 18 6.57 1.40 -5.82
C ASP A 18 6.16 1.77 -4.40
N LEU A 19 5.00 2.38 -4.26
CA LEU A 19 4.39 2.57 -2.97
C LEU A 19 4.02 1.20 -2.40
N ASP A 20 4.36 0.98 -1.13
CA ASP A 20 4.01 -0.20 -0.37
C ASP A 20 3.32 0.26 0.92
N LEU A 21 2.05 -0.14 1.09
CA LEU A 21 1.28 0.13 2.29
C LEU A 21 0.91 -1.15 2.99
N HIS A 22 1.12 -1.21 4.30
CA HIS A 22 0.52 -2.22 5.18
C HIS A 22 -0.49 -1.55 6.08
N VAL A 23 -1.75 -1.93 5.93
CA VAL A 23 -2.87 -1.39 6.69
C VAL A 23 -3.29 -2.41 7.73
N THR A 24 -3.33 -1.99 8.99
CA THR A 24 -3.86 -2.81 10.09
C THR A 24 -5.19 -2.22 10.57
N PHE A 25 -6.27 -2.99 10.48
CA PHE A 25 -7.58 -2.54 10.89
C PHE A 25 -7.70 -2.46 12.42
N ALA A 26 -8.54 -1.55 12.93
CA ALA A 26 -8.82 -1.39 14.36
C ALA A 26 -9.43 -2.65 14.99
N ARG A 27 -10.17 -3.40 14.17
CA ARG A 27 -10.70 -4.73 14.43
C ARG A 27 -10.66 -5.53 13.13
N PRO A 28 -10.53 -6.85 13.16
CA PRO A 28 -10.67 -7.65 11.95
C PRO A 28 -12.01 -7.39 11.26
N LEU A 29 -11.97 -7.14 9.95
CA LEU A 29 -13.16 -6.78 9.16
C LEU A 29 -13.61 -7.95 8.26
N PRO A 30 -14.90 -8.16 8.02
CA PRO A 30 -15.36 -9.00 6.93
C PRO A 30 -14.71 -8.61 5.61
N ARG A 31 -14.39 -9.60 4.76
CA ARG A 31 -13.66 -9.39 3.49
C ARG A 31 -14.23 -8.26 2.63
N GLU A 32 -15.54 -8.24 2.44
CA GLU A 32 -16.22 -7.22 1.63
C GLU A 32 -16.07 -5.81 2.24
N GLN A 33 -16.17 -5.71 3.57
CA GLN A 33 -15.98 -4.45 4.28
C GLN A 33 -14.52 -3.97 4.20
N ALA A 34 -13.55 -4.87 4.34
CA ALA A 34 -12.13 -4.54 4.16
C ALA A 34 -11.87 -3.98 2.76
N LEU A 35 -12.39 -4.65 1.72
CA LEU A 35 -12.28 -4.16 0.33
C LEU A 35 -12.97 -2.82 0.12
N ALA A 36 -14.13 -2.59 0.76
CA ALA A 36 -14.84 -1.32 0.67
C ALA A 36 -14.03 -0.16 1.28
N VAL A 37 -13.39 -0.37 2.44
CA VAL A 37 -12.49 0.62 3.07
C VAL A 37 -11.29 0.92 2.17
N LEU A 38 -10.67 -0.13 1.61
CA LEU A 38 -9.45 -0.01 0.81
C LEU A 38 -9.69 0.59 -0.59
N ARG A 39 -10.93 0.55 -1.10
CA ARG A 39 -11.30 1.08 -2.41
C ARG A 39 -10.98 2.57 -2.59
N ALA A 40 -10.92 3.33 -1.49
CA ALA A 40 -10.52 4.75 -1.51
C ALA A 40 -9.08 4.96 -2.04
N ALA A 41 -8.22 3.94 -1.95
CA ALA A 41 -6.88 3.95 -2.53
C ALA A 41 -6.90 3.32 -3.93
N GLU A 42 -7.44 4.06 -4.90
CA GLU A 42 -7.60 3.58 -6.28
C GLU A 42 -6.25 3.31 -6.97
N GLY A 43 -6.22 2.25 -7.80
CA GLY A 43 -5.08 1.96 -8.65
C GLY A 43 -3.95 1.16 -8.00
N PHE A 44 -4.11 0.74 -6.74
CA PHE A 44 -3.21 -0.21 -6.07
C PHE A 44 -3.70 -1.65 -6.21
N THR A 45 -2.75 -2.59 -6.26
CA THR A 45 -3.01 -4.02 -6.06
C THR A 45 -3.24 -4.26 -4.58
N VAL A 46 -4.33 -4.94 -4.23
CA VAL A 46 -4.72 -5.22 -2.84
C VAL A 46 -4.55 -6.71 -2.53
N ASP A 47 -3.70 -7.01 -1.57
CA ASP A 47 -3.50 -8.34 -0.99
C ASP A 47 -4.08 -8.36 0.43
N LEU A 48 -5.14 -9.14 0.65
CA LEU A 48 -5.74 -9.29 1.98
C LEU A 48 -5.05 -10.41 2.75
N TYR A 49 -4.70 -10.15 4.01
CA TYR A 49 -4.12 -11.16 4.88
C TYR A 49 -5.21 -11.87 5.69
N ALA A 50 -5.91 -12.80 5.05
CA ALA A 50 -6.75 -13.78 5.72
C ALA A 50 -5.99 -15.11 5.92
N PRO A 51 -6.27 -15.89 6.98
CA PRO A 51 -5.75 -17.25 7.13
C PRO A 51 -6.03 -18.09 5.88
N HIS A 52 -5.02 -18.83 5.39
CA HIS A 52 -5.10 -19.56 4.13
C HIS A 52 -6.15 -20.68 4.15
N ASP A 53 -6.36 -21.28 5.32
CA ASP A 53 -7.35 -22.32 5.61
C ASP A 53 -8.78 -21.77 5.76
N GLN A 54 -8.94 -20.47 5.97
CA GLN A 54 -10.23 -19.82 6.25
C GLN A 54 -10.37 -18.52 5.43
N PRO A 55 -10.57 -18.61 4.11
CA PRO A 55 -10.64 -17.44 3.23
C PRO A 55 -11.85 -16.52 3.50
N GLN A 56 -12.83 -17.00 4.28
CA GLN A 56 -14.00 -16.25 4.74
C GLN A 56 -13.82 -15.64 6.13
N ALA A 57 -12.69 -15.90 6.81
CA ALA A 57 -12.43 -15.31 8.11
C ALA A 57 -12.26 -13.79 8.01
N PRO A 58 -12.57 -13.05 9.10
CA PRO A 58 -12.28 -11.63 9.18
C PRO A 58 -10.81 -11.30 8.90
N VAL A 59 -10.59 -10.23 8.16
CA VAL A 59 -9.29 -9.74 7.69
C VAL A 59 -8.73 -8.74 8.69
N PRO A 60 -7.63 -9.06 9.41
CA PRO A 60 -6.98 -8.13 10.33
C PRO A 60 -6.17 -7.03 9.62
N SER A 61 -5.63 -7.33 8.43
CA SER A 61 -4.74 -6.42 7.72
C SER A 61 -4.69 -6.69 6.22
N ALA A 62 -4.17 -5.73 5.48
CA ALA A 62 -3.98 -5.82 4.03
C ALA A 62 -2.70 -5.11 3.60
N ARG A 63 -2.14 -5.57 2.48
CA ARG A 63 -1.05 -4.89 1.77
C ARG A 63 -1.57 -4.29 0.48
N LEU A 64 -1.13 -3.07 0.19
CA LEU A 64 -1.43 -2.37 -1.05
C LEU A 64 -0.12 -2.00 -1.73
N THR A 65 0.03 -2.33 -3.01
CA THR A 65 1.24 -2.02 -3.78
C THR A 65 0.93 -1.39 -5.13
N GLY A 66 1.79 -0.49 -5.60
CA GLY A 66 1.67 0.13 -6.92
C GLY A 66 2.30 1.51 -7.01
N PRO A 67 2.20 2.19 -8.16
CA PRO A 67 2.84 3.48 -8.35
C PRO A 67 2.16 4.57 -7.52
N LEU A 68 2.96 5.45 -6.90
CA LEU A 68 2.44 6.68 -6.28
C LEU A 68 1.99 7.64 -7.38
N ARG A 69 0.68 7.91 -7.45
CA ARG A 69 0.10 8.80 -8.47
C ARG A 69 -0.05 10.23 -7.98
N ASP A 70 -0.63 10.39 -6.80
CA ASP A 70 -0.91 11.69 -6.17
C ASP A 70 -0.65 11.58 -4.67
N PRO A 71 0.45 12.20 -4.17
CA PRO A 71 0.79 12.22 -2.75
C PRO A 71 -0.28 12.84 -1.86
N ASP A 72 -0.96 13.91 -2.30
CA ASP A 72 -1.88 14.66 -1.45
C ASP A 72 -3.22 13.94 -1.33
N THR A 73 -3.71 13.36 -2.44
CA THR A 73 -4.86 12.46 -2.40
C THR A 73 -4.58 11.27 -1.47
N LEU A 74 -3.38 10.69 -1.52
CA LEU A 74 -3.03 9.58 -0.64
C LEU A 74 -3.00 10.00 0.84
N ARG A 75 -2.43 11.17 1.18
CA ARG A 75 -2.48 11.69 2.56
C ARG A 75 -3.91 11.86 3.06
N ALA A 76 -4.83 12.33 2.21
CA ALA A 76 -6.23 12.47 2.56
C ALA A 76 -6.87 11.10 2.87
N VAL A 77 -6.59 10.08 2.04
CA VAL A 77 -7.04 8.70 2.28
C VAL A 77 -6.49 8.14 3.60
N LEU A 78 -5.18 8.29 3.83
CA LEU A 78 -4.53 7.84 5.07
C LEU A 78 -5.14 8.51 6.31
N THR A 79 -5.42 9.82 6.22
CA THR A 79 -6.06 10.57 7.30
C THR A 79 -7.46 10.03 7.60
N ALA A 80 -8.29 9.82 6.57
CA ALA A 80 -9.64 9.29 6.74
C ALA A 80 -9.63 7.87 7.32
N TRP A 81 -8.73 7.01 6.87
CA TRP A 81 -8.53 5.66 7.40
C TRP A 81 -8.16 5.69 8.88
N LEU A 82 -7.16 6.50 9.26
CA LEU A 82 -6.67 6.62 10.64
C LEU A 82 -7.63 7.39 11.56
N GLN A 83 -8.72 7.97 11.04
CA GLN A 83 -9.82 8.49 11.86
C GLN A 83 -10.98 7.49 12.01
N GLY A 84 -10.96 6.40 11.24
CA GLY A 84 -12.03 5.40 11.18
C GLY A 84 -11.56 3.99 11.52
N GLU A 85 -11.75 3.08 10.57
CA GLU A 85 -11.59 1.62 10.77
C GLU A 85 -10.12 1.14 10.80
N VAL A 86 -9.13 2.02 10.62
CA VAL A 86 -7.70 1.65 10.58
C VAL A 86 -6.99 2.05 11.87
N ARG A 87 -6.28 1.09 12.47
CA ARG A 87 -5.47 1.29 13.67
C ARG A 87 -4.15 1.95 13.33
N SER A 88 -3.43 1.41 12.37
CA SER A 88 -2.10 1.85 11.97
C SER A 88 -1.85 1.57 10.49
N VAL A 89 -0.93 2.36 9.92
CA VAL A 89 -0.48 2.18 8.54
C VAL A 89 1.03 2.29 8.47
N GLU A 90 1.66 1.31 7.85
CA GLU A 90 3.03 1.46 7.34
C GLU A 90 2.95 1.88 5.87
N VAL A 91 3.66 2.92 5.47
CA VAL A 91 3.63 3.43 4.08
C VAL A 91 4.99 3.95 3.66
N GLY A 92 5.41 3.67 2.44
CA GLY A 92 6.64 4.22 1.88
C GLY A 92 6.86 3.87 0.42
N LEU A 93 7.76 4.59 -0.25
CA LEU A 93 8.28 4.18 -1.55
C LEU A 93 9.32 3.08 -1.34
N HIS A 94 8.93 1.84 -1.57
CA HIS A 94 9.75 0.67 -1.35
C HIS A 94 10.54 0.34 -2.62
N GLY A 95 11.85 0.23 -2.47
CA GLY A 95 12.71 -0.17 -3.58
C GLY A 95 12.41 -1.61 -3.99
N PHE A 96 12.35 -1.88 -5.29
CA PHE A 96 12.22 -3.22 -5.82
C PHE A 96 13.22 -3.51 -6.92
N LEU A 97 13.47 -4.80 -7.13
CA LEU A 97 14.12 -5.35 -8.31
C LEU A 97 13.13 -6.31 -8.99
N ARG A 98 12.71 -5.98 -10.22
CA ARG A 98 11.89 -6.88 -11.04
C ARG A 98 12.81 -7.78 -11.85
N SER A 99 12.77 -9.08 -11.58
CA SER A 99 13.53 -10.06 -12.33
C SER A 99 13.08 -10.12 -13.80
N ALA A 100 13.90 -10.73 -14.67
CA ALA A 100 13.52 -10.98 -16.05
C ALA A 100 12.31 -11.95 -16.19
N THR A 101 12.05 -12.75 -15.14
CA THR A 101 10.91 -13.67 -15.05
C THR A 101 9.66 -13.02 -14.42
N GLY A 102 9.74 -11.74 -14.04
CA GLY A 102 8.61 -10.97 -13.49
C GLY A 102 8.41 -11.08 -11.98
N GLN A 103 9.28 -11.82 -11.28
CA GLN A 103 9.29 -11.83 -9.81
C GLN A 103 9.77 -10.47 -9.30
N THR A 104 9.07 -9.94 -8.29
CA THR A 104 9.44 -8.68 -7.65
C THR A 104 10.13 -9.00 -6.33
N GLU A 105 11.40 -8.65 -6.24
CA GLU A 105 12.17 -8.71 -5.00
C GLU A 105 12.16 -7.32 -4.35
N TRP A 106 11.70 -7.25 -3.10
CA TRP A 106 11.67 -5.99 -2.35
C TRP A 106 12.99 -5.79 -1.61
N MET A 107 13.58 -4.61 -1.79
CA MET A 107 14.86 -4.24 -1.18
C MET A 107 14.65 -3.80 0.27
N PRO A 108 15.58 -4.06 1.19
CA PRO A 108 15.44 -3.57 2.56
C PRO A 108 15.17 -2.06 2.64
N TRP A 109 14.28 -1.65 3.56
CA TRP A 109 14.08 -0.25 3.89
C TRP A 109 15.38 0.38 4.37
N ARG A 110 15.69 1.59 3.88
CA ARG A 110 16.85 2.37 4.33
C ARG A 110 16.65 2.91 5.73
N ARG A 111 15.42 3.29 6.06
CA ARG A 111 15.06 3.90 7.34
C ARG A 111 13.58 3.68 7.65
N ASN A 112 13.27 3.61 8.95
CA ASN A 112 11.91 3.73 9.46
C ASN A 112 11.73 5.09 10.16
N ALA A 113 10.58 5.73 9.96
CA ALA A 113 10.15 6.93 10.64
C ALA A 113 8.79 6.68 11.30
N VAL A 114 8.78 6.61 12.64
CA VAL A 114 7.53 6.48 13.39
C VAL A 114 6.93 7.86 13.60
N LEU A 115 5.66 8.02 13.26
CA LEU A 115 4.92 9.25 13.37
C LEU A 115 3.60 8.97 14.09
N PRO A 116 3.12 9.91 14.94
CA PRO A 116 1.77 9.84 15.47
C PRO A 116 0.74 9.75 14.35
N ARG A 117 -0.33 8.98 14.57
CA ARG A 117 -1.43 8.78 13.60
C ARG A 117 -2.06 10.07 13.05
N ASP A 118 -2.01 11.18 13.78
CA ASP A 118 -2.55 12.49 13.37
C ASP A 118 -1.57 13.32 12.52
N GLN A 119 -0.32 12.86 12.37
CA GLN A 119 0.74 13.57 11.65
C GLN A 119 0.97 13.06 10.22
N VAL A 120 -0.09 12.66 9.53
CA VAL A 120 -0.05 12.16 8.13
C VAL A 120 0.60 13.16 7.16
N ALA A 121 0.49 14.46 7.43
CA ALA A 121 1.15 15.50 6.65
C ALA A 121 2.68 15.38 6.59
N ARG A 122 3.31 14.69 7.55
CA ARG A 122 4.77 14.50 7.63
C ARG A 122 5.31 13.33 6.78
N VAL A 123 4.45 12.56 6.12
CA VAL A 123 4.85 11.43 5.28
C VAL A 123 5.46 11.93 3.96
N ALA A 124 6.76 12.19 3.91
CA ALA A 124 7.34 12.83 2.71
C ALA A 124 7.39 11.92 1.46
N PHE A 125 7.13 10.62 1.61
CA PHE A 125 7.27 9.60 0.56
C PHE A 125 8.70 9.49 0.00
N ASP A 126 9.71 9.67 0.86
CA ASP A 126 11.10 9.49 0.46
C ASP A 126 11.40 8.03 0.07
N GLU A 127 12.23 7.86 -0.96
CA GLU A 127 12.68 6.56 -1.46
C GLU A 127 13.40 5.74 -0.37
N GLY A 128 12.87 4.55 -0.12
CA GLY A 128 13.41 3.62 0.87
C GLY A 128 13.13 4.01 2.32
N VAL A 129 12.27 5.01 2.58
CA VAL A 129 11.82 5.34 3.94
C VAL A 129 10.43 4.77 4.18
N LYS A 130 10.31 3.95 5.23
CA LYS A 130 9.02 3.47 5.73
C LYS A 130 8.51 4.38 6.84
N TYR A 131 7.35 4.98 6.62
CA TYR A 131 6.64 5.74 7.63
C TYR A 131 5.65 4.84 8.36
N VAL A 132 5.72 4.78 9.68
CA VAL A 132 4.79 4.02 10.53
C VAL A 132 3.88 5.01 11.25
N LEU A 133 2.60 5.00 10.91
CA LEU A 133 1.55 5.84 11.47
C LEU A 133 0.79 5.03 12.52
N GLU A 134 1.02 5.30 13.81
CA GLU A 134 0.38 4.60 14.94
C GLU A 134 0.00 5.52 16.11
#